data_AF-A0A6V8KK32-F1
#
_entry.id   AF-A0A6V8KK32-F1
#
_cell.length_a   1.000
_cell.length_b   1.000
_cell.length_c   1.000
_cell.angle_alpha   90.00
_cell.angle_beta   90.00
_cell.angle_gamma   90.00
#
_symmetry.space_group_name_H-M   'P 1'
#
loop_
_entity.id
_entity.type
_entity.pdbx_description
1 polymer ?
#
loop_
_entity_poly.entity_id
_entity_poly.type
_entity_poly.pdbx_seq_one_letter_code
_entity_poly.pdbx_strand_id
1 'polypeptide(L)'
;MTGQDRRFRRGLFSYDGLLRPAVPGEANAAGRRWRAGFLAAAARTPGAIVVDRPVAVMVCAEHDAIRDAGLRRLVAGGYDHTDALADVDARHARIHFIGDHLIVDQRHVAGDSDAIFEIAPNRLGRYTLQLGWDWYRVDRSHCDVVYDDPRPDPPIVVPIGAEQVDELLAAHRRGRSVTWQTARHGPIEVRPHPPGKTTETR
;
A
#
# COMPACT_ATOMS: atom_id res chain seq x y z
N MET A 1 -10.54 15.80 32.03
CA MET A 1 -9.20 15.48 31.49
C MET A 1 -9.17 15.86 30.00
N THR A 2 -8.83 17.10 29.69
CA THR A 2 -8.66 17.61 28.32
C THR A 2 -7.20 18.02 28.17
N GLY A 3 -6.34 17.04 27.90
CA GLY A 3 -4.90 17.22 27.82
C GLY A 3 -4.35 16.57 26.55
N GLN A 4 -3.77 17.41 25.69
CA GLN A 4 -2.83 17.05 24.61
C GLN A 4 -3.41 16.41 23.35
N ASP A 5 -4.34 17.12 22.72
CA ASP A 5 -4.36 17.25 21.26
C ASP A 5 -3.24 18.22 20.81
N ARG A 6 -1.98 17.89 21.14
CA ARG A 6 -0.81 18.54 20.53
C ARG A 6 -0.64 17.93 19.14
N ARG A 7 -1.57 18.33 18.26
CA ARG A 7 -1.61 18.24 16.81
C ARG A 7 -0.66 17.19 16.24
N PHE A 8 -1.25 16.05 15.88
CA PHE A 8 -0.78 15.16 14.82
C PHE A 8 -0.57 15.98 13.54
N ARG A 9 0.54 16.72 13.43
CA ARG A 9 0.85 17.53 12.25
C ARG A 9 1.29 16.56 11.18
N ARG A 10 0.35 16.18 10.33
CA ARG A 10 0.65 15.42 9.13
C ARG A 10 1.65 16.21 8.28
N GLY A 11 2.67 15.52 7.80
CA GLY A 11 3.64 15.98 6.83
C GLY A 11 3.75 14.95 5.72
N LEU A 12 4.44 15.33 4.65
CA LEU A 12 4.76 14.41 3.58
C LEU A 12 6.09 13.72 3.92
N PHE A 13 6.10 12.39 3.85
CA PHE A 13 7.26 11.57 4.12
C PHE A 13 7.56 10.68 2.92
N SER A 14 8.84 10.50 2.60
CA SER A 14 9.29 9.56 1.59
C SER A 14 10.40 8.70 2.18
N TYR A 15 10.67 7.56 1.55
CA TYR A 15 11.83 6.75 1.83
C TYR A 15 12.57 6.48 0.51
N ASP A 16 13.86 6.24 0.60
CA ASP A 16 14.74 6.21 -0.58
C ASP A 16 14.78 4.84 -1.27
N GLY A 17 13.99 3.87 -0.80
CA GLY A 17 13.93 2.54 -1.40
C GLY A 17 15.30 1.92 -1.71
N LEU A 18 16.34 2.27 -0.94
CA LEU A 18 17.76 1.91 -1.10
C LEU A 18 18.53 2.44 -2.32
N LEU A 19 18.03 3.43 -3.05
CA LEU A 19 18.86 4.26 -3.95
C LEU A 19 19.57 5.39 -3.17
N ARG A 20 20.26 5.06 -2.07
CA ARG A 20 21.04 6.05 -1.31
C ARG A 20 21.92 6.89 -2.26
N PRO A 21 21.85 8.23 -2.26
CA PRO A 21 23.05 9.00 -2.52
C PRO A 21 24.05 8.67 -1.42
N ALA A 22 25.34 8.64 -1.75
CA ALA A 22 26.42 8.31 -0.82
C ALA A 22 26.49 9.26 0.41
N VAL A 23 25.73 10.36 0.42
CA VAL A 23 25.76 11.40 1.45
C VAL A 23 24.34 11.75 1.94
N PRO A 24 24.07 11.70 3.26
CA PRO A 24 22.84 12.23 3.84
C PRO A 24 22.66 13.72 3.52
N GLY A 25 21.56 14.09 2.86
CA GLY A 25 21.26 15.46 2.43
C GLY A 25 21.42 15.72 0.92
N GLU A 26 22.05 14.83 0.16
CA GLU A 26 22.30 15.03 -1.28
C GLU A 26 21.16 14.58 -2.20
N ALA A 27 20.19 13.79 -1.73
CA ALA A 27 19.06 13.37 -2.57
C ALA A 27 18.34 14.57 -3.21
N ASN A 28 18.23 15.69 -2.48
CA ASN A 28 17.68 16.94 -2.99
C ASN A 28 18.72 17.85 -3.68
N ALA A 29 20.01 17.73 -3.38
CA ALA A 29 21.05 18.59 -3.95
C ALA A 29 21.26 18.37 -5.46
N ALA A 30 20.96 17.16 -5.95
CA ALA A 30 21.01 16.83 -7.37
C ALA A 30 19.70 17.10 -8.14
N GLY A 31 18.69 17.72 -7.52
CA GLY A 31 17.38 17.95 -8.16
C GLY A 31 16.57 16.68 -8.43
N ARG A 32 16.89 15.55 -7.77
CA ARG A 32 16.14 14.30 -7.92
C ARG A 32 14.81 14.39 -7.17
N ARG A 33 13.74 14.01 -7.87
CA ARG A 33 12.41 13.86 -7.29
C ARG A 33 12.29 12.46 -6.67
N TRP A 34 11.62 12.41 -5.53
CA TRP A 34 11.19 11.19 -4.87
C TRP A 34 10.05 10.57 -5.67
N ARG A 35 10.07 9.26 -5.88
CA ARG A 35 9.00 8.58 -6.62
C ARG A 35 7.62 8.76 -5.97
N ALA A 36 7.57 8.70 -4.64
CA ALA A 36 6.34 8.80 -3.87
C ALA A 36 6.53 9.58 -2.58
N GLY A 37 5.56 10.43 -2.23
CA GLY A 37 5.42 11.00 -0.90
C GLY A 37 4.15 10.47 -0.23
N PHE A 38 4.22 10.17 1.06
CA PHE A 38 3.13 9.61 1.87
C PHE A 38 2.72 10.58 2.96
N LEU A 39 1.42 10.86 3.06
CA LEU A 39 0.92 11.70 4.13
C LEU A 39 0.92 10.94 5.46
N ALA A 40 1.78 11.34 6.39
CA ALA A 40 1.98 10.65 7.66
C ALA A 40 2.27 11.65 8.79
N ALA A 41 2.29 11.18 10.04
CA ALA A 41 2.93 11.92 11.13
C ALA A 41 4.26 11.28 11.50
N ALA A 42 5.18 12.06 12.05
CA ALA A 42 6.35 11.49 12.70
C ALA A 42 5.92 10.66 13.92
N ALA A 43 6.48 9.46 14.07
CA ALA A 43 6.33 8.68 15.28
C ALA A 43 7.20 9.25 16.41
N ARG A 44 6.99 8.74 17.64
CA ARG A 44 7.91 9.03 18.76
C ARG A 44 9.26 8.34 18.58
N THR A 45 9.25 7.17 17.94
CA THR A 45 10.47 6.43 17.60
C THR A 45 11.18 7.11 16.44
N PRO A 46 12.47 7.46 16.56
CA PRO A 46 13.26 7.99 15.44
C PRO A 46 13.22 7.05 14.24
N GLY A 47 13.15 7.61 13.03
CA GLY A 47 13.11 6.80 11.80
C GLY A 47 11.80 6.04 11.60
N ALA A 48 10.71 6.41 12.28
CA ALA A 48 9.39 5.82 12.08
C ALA A 48 8.31 6.88 11.81
N ILE A 49 7.30 6.47 11.05
CA ILE A 49 6.11 7.30 10.78
C ILE A 49 4.84 6.60 11.26
N VAL A 50 3.80 7.38 11.53
CA VAL A 50 2.46 6.89 11.87
C VAL A 50 1.52 7.22 10.71
N VAL A 51 0.86 6.19 10.18
CA VAL A 51 -0.04 6.27 9.04
C VAL A 51 -1.37 5.58 9.33
N ASP A 52 -2.42 5.97 8.61
CA ASP A 52 -3.67 5.22 8.57
C ASP A 52 -3.56 4.07 7.55
N ARG A 53 -4.47 3.09 7.63
CA ARG A 53 -4.45 1.88 6.77
C ARG A 53 -4.34 2.18 5.27
N PRO A 54 -5.09 3.13 4.67
CA PRO A 54 -4.99 3.40 3.23
C PRO A 54 -3.57 3.80 2.81
N VAL A 55 -2.92 4.66 3.60
CA VAL A 55 -1.54 5.08 3.34
C VAL A 55 -0.56 3.91 3.53
N ALA A 56 -0.76 3.06 4.55
CA ALA A 56 0.06 1.85 4.73
C ALA A 56 -0.05 0.89 3.53
N VAL A 57 -1.25 0.71 2.96
CA VAL A 57 -1.45 -0.08 1.74
C VAL A 57 -0.69 0.52 0.56
N MET A 58 -0.71 1.85 0.40
CA MET A 58 0.07 2.52 -0.65
C MET A 58 1.58 2.37 -0.45
N VAL A 59 2.06 2.35 0.80
CA VAL A 59 3.47 2.05 1.09
C VAL A 59 3.84 0.64 0.62
N CYS A 60 2.98 -0.37 0.89
CA CYS A 60 3.21 -1.73 0.40
C CYS A 60 3.26 -1.79 -1.13
N ALA A 61 2.26 -1.21 -1.80
CA ALA A 61 2.19 -1.21 -3.26
C ALA A 61 3.39 -0.49 -3.90
N GLU A 62 3.82 0.63 -3.33
CA GLU A 62 5.00 1.35 -3.81
C GLU A 62 6.27 0.52 -3.65
N HIS A 63 6.41 -0.15 -2.50
CA HIS A 63 7.57 -1.01 -2.21
C HIS A 63 7.64 -2.23 -3.14
N ASP A 64 6.50 -2.89 -3.38
CA ASP A 64 6.41 -3.96 -4.36
C ASP A 64 6.81 -3.47 -5.75
N ALA A 65 6.36 -2.27 -6.15
CA ALA A 65 6.75 -1.71 -7.42
C ALA A 65 8.26 -1.35 -7.52
N ILE A 66 8.90 -1.00 -6.41
CA ILE A 66 10.37 -0.83 -6.35
C ILE A 66 11.06 -2.19 -6.55
N ARG A 67 10.59 -3.24 -5.86
CA ARG A 67 11.09 -4.61 -6.01
C ARG A 67 10.95 -5.10 -7.45
N ASP A 68 9.79 -4.92 -8.07
CA ASP A 68 9.53 -5.30 -9.46
C ASP A 68 10.40 -4.53 -10.46
N ALA A 69 10.66 -3.24 -10.20
CA ALA A 69 11.56 -2.44 -11.02
C ALA A 69 13.01 -2.94 -10.90
N GLY A 70 13.46 -3.27 -9.69
CA GLY A 70 14.77 -3.87 -9.43
C GLY A 70 14.95 -5.20 -10.15
N LEU A 71 13.97 -6.09 -10.03
CA LEU A 71 13.97 -7.41 -10.67
C LEU A 71 14.05 -7.28 -12.20
N ARG A 72 13.21 -6.44 -12.80
CA ARG A 72 13.23 -6.19 -14.25
C ARG A 72 14.57 -5.62 -14.72
N ARG A 73 15.17 -4.72 -13.95
CA ARG A 73 16.49 -4.14 -14.27
C ARG A 73 17.59 -5.19 -14.28
N LEU A 74 17.63 -6.08 -13.28
CA LEU A 74 18.65 -7.13 -13.19
C LEU A 74 18.50 -8.14 -14.33
N VAL A 75 17.28 -8.58 -14.62
CA VAL A 75 16.99 -9.48 -15.75
C VAL A 75 17.39 -8.83 -17.09
N ALA A 76 17.06 -7.56 -17.29
CA ALA A 76 17.49 -6.83 -18.48
C ALA A 76 19.02 -6.66 -18.58
N GLY A 77 19.72 -6.70 -17.44
CA GLY A 77 21.18 -6.71 -17.34
C GLY A 77 21.83 -8.08 -17.58
N GLY A 78 21.05 -9.12 -17.87
CA GLY A 78 21.55 -10.46 -18.19
C GLY A 78 21.68 -11.42 -17.01
N TYR A 79 21.22 -11.03 -15.81
CA TYR A 79 21.07 -11.96 -14.70
C TYR A 79 19.95 -12.96 -15.01
N ASP A 80 20.12 -14.22 -14.62
CA ASP A 80 18.98 -15.13 -14.62
C ASP A 80 17.94 -14.68 -13.58
N HIS A 81 16.71 -15.15 -13.76
CA HIS A 81 15.59 -14.70 -12.94
C HIS A 81 15.74 -15.06 -11.46
N THR A 82 16.34 -16.21 -11.14
CA THR A 82 16.49 -16.70 -9.77
C THR A 82 17.51 -15.86 -9.02
N ASP A 83 18.67 -15.61 -9.63
CA ASP A 83 19.72 -14.77 -9.05
C ASP A 83 19.24 -13.32 -8.92
N ALA A 84 18.52 -12.81 -9.91
CA ALA A 84 17.93 -11.47 -9.86
C ALA A 84 16.91 -11.34 -8.71
N LEU A 85 16.07 -12.35 -8.49
CA LEU A 85 15.11 -12.35 -7.39
C LEU A 85 15.81 -12.44 -6.04
N ALA A 86 16.82 -13.29 -5.90
CA ALA A 86 17.60 -13.42 -4.67
C ALA A 86 18.30 -12.10 -4.31
N ASP A 87 18.86 -11.40 -5.29
CA ASP A 87 19.48 -10.08 -5.09
C ASP A 87 18.46 -9.02 -4.65
N VAL A 88 17.26 -9.01 -5.24
CA VAL A 88 16.17 -8.11 -4.81
C VAL A 88 15.71 -8.43 -3.39
N ASP A 89 15.54 -9.70 -3.04
CA ASP A 89 15.13 -10.12 -1.69
C ASP A 89 16.20 -9.82 -0.63
N ALA A 90 17.48 -9.90 -0.99
CA ALA A 90 18.60 -9.52 -0.11
C ALA A 90 18.65 -8.01 0.17
N ARG A 91 18.07 -7.18 -0.70
CA ARG A 91 18.06 -5.72 -0.56
C ARG A 91 16.74 -5.20 0.01
N HIS A 92 15.61 -5.75 -0.42
CA HIS A 92 14.29 -5.22 -0.11
C HIS A 92 13.47 -6.26 0.63
N ALA A 93 13.03 -5.94 1.85
CA ALA A 93 12.09 -6.77 2.60
C ALA A 93 10.79 -6.98 1.80
N ARG A 94 10.06 -8.07 2.03
CA ARG A 94 8.70 -8.22 1.50
C ARG A 94 7.73 -7.65 2.51
N ILE A 95 6.82 -6.76 2.07
CA ILE A 95 5.84 -6.14 2.95
C ILE A 95 4.43 -6.34 2.42
N HIS A 96 3.54 -6.88 3.23
CA HIS A 96 2.16 -7.16 2.81
C HIS A 96 1.23 -7.25 4.01
N PHE A 97 -0.08 -7.13 3.76
CA PHE A 97 -1.09 -7.30 4.79
C PHE A 97 -1.54 -8.76 4.91
N ILE A 98 -1.70 -9.24 6.14
CA ILE A 98 -2.50 -10.41 6.49
C ILE A 98 -3.63 -9.94 7.41
N GLY A 99 -4.83 -9.79 6.86
CA GLY A 99 -5.95 -9.15 7.55
C GLY A 99 -5.65 -7.68 7.88
N ASP A 100 -5.61 -7.38 9.17
CA ASP A 100 -5.25 -6.05 9.69
C ASP A 100 -3.78 -5.94 10.12
N HIS A 101 -2.99 -6.99 9.96
CA HIS A 101 -1.59 -6.98 10.37
C HIS A 101 -0.70 -6.73 9.15
N LEU A 102 0.20 -5.76 9.27
CA LEU A 102 1.24 -5.55 8.27
C LEU A 102 2.43 -6.45 8.62
N ILE A 103 2.76 -7.36 7.70
CA ILE A 103 3.88 -8.28 7.82
C ILE A 103 5.07 -7.73 7.06
N VAL A 104 6.23 -7.71 7.72
CA VAL A 104 7.51 -7.30 7.17
C VAL A 104 8.45 -8.48 7.26
N ASP A 105 8.64 -9.17 6.14
CA ASP A 105 9.56 -10.30 6.03
C ASP A 105 10.94 -9.79 5.62
N GLN A 106 11.86 -9.74 6.59
CA GLN A 106 13.24 -9.30 6.42
C GLN A 106 14.22 -10.47 6.42
N ARG A 107 13.77 -11.73 6.34
CA ARG A 107 14.66 -12.89 6.50
C ARG A 107 15.85 -12.87 5.54
N HIS A 108 15.59 -12.49 4.29
CA HIS A 108 16.63 -12.37 3.26
C HIS A 108 17.50 -11.13 3.42
N VAL A 109 16.94 -10.03 3.92
CA VAL A 109 17.67 -8.76 4.14
C VAL A 109 18.61 -8.87 5.34
N ALA A 110 18.12 -9.47 6.44
CA ALA A 110 18.85 -9.60 7.69
C ALA A 110 19.79 -10.83 7.71
N GLY A 111 19.58 -11.80 6.82
CA GLY A 111 20.27 -13.09 6.89
C GLY A 111 19.88 -13.91 8.13
N ASP A 112 18.67 -13.69 8.64
CA ASP A 112 18.15 -14.27 9.88
C ASP A 112 16.77 -14.90 9.60
N SER A 113 16.62 -16.21 9.87
CA SER A 113 15.38 -16.95 9.61
C SER A 113 14.18 -16.46 10.43
N ASP A 114 14.44 -15.77 11.54
CA ASP A 114 13.40 -15.33 12.47
C ASP A 114 13.03 -13.84 12.28
N ALA A 115 13.65 -13.15 11.30
CA ALA A 115 13.43 -11.74 11.02
C ALA A 115 12.12 -11.46 10.26
N ILE A 116 10.99 -11.87 10.84
CA ILE A 116 9.64 -11.52 10.43
C ILE A 116 9.03 -10.62 11.50
N PHE A 117 8.60 -9.44 11.10
CA PHE A 117 7.98 -8.48 12.02
C PHE A 117 6.50 -8.31 11.69
N GLU A 118 5.70 -8.28 12.73
CA GLU A 118 4.26 -8.01 12.65
C GLU A 118 3.97 -6.62 13.21
N ILE A 119 3.25 -5.81 12.44
CA ILE A 119 2.84 -4.46 12.83
C ILE A 119 1.31 -4.43 12.86
N ALA A 120 0.76 -4.48 14.07
CA ALA A 120 -0.66 -4.29 14.32
C ALA A 120 -1.04 -2.80 14.38
N PRO A 121 -2.27 -2.43 13.99
CA PRO A 121 -2.76 -1.08 14.19
C PRO A 121 -2.95 -0.79 15.68
N ASN A 122 -2.72 0.46 16.07
CA ASN A 122 -3.08 0.92 17.41
C ASN A 122 -4.61 1.08 17.56
N ARG A 123 -5.07 1.48 18.75
CA ARG A 123 -6.50 1.69 19.06
C ARG A 123 -7.23 2.70 18.15
N LEU A 124 -6.50 3.48 17.36
CA LEU A 124 -7.04 4.45 16.40
C LEU A 124 -6.99 3.93 14.94
N GLY A 125 -6.65 2.65 14.73
CA GLY A 125 -6.51 2.07 13.38
C GLY A 125 -5.24 2.50 12.64
N ARG A 126 -4.23 3.01 13.35
CA ARG A 126 -2.99 3.55 12.75
C ARG A 126 -1.80 2.63 12.95
N TYR A 127 -0.95 2.57 11.95
CA TYR A 127 0.26 1.75 11.90
C TYR A 127 1.48 2.62 12.18
N THR A 128 2.39 2.13 13.01
CA THR A 128 3.72 2.73 13.19
C THR A 128 4.69 1.97 12.28
N LEU A 129 5.11 2.60 11.19
CA LEU A 129 6.00 1.99 10.21
C LEU A 129 7.46 2.27 10.54
N GLN A 130 8.17 1.23 10.95
CA GLN A 130 9.62 1.21 11.15
C GLN A 130 10.20 0.03 10.37
N LEU A 131 10.40 0.24 9.07
CA LEU A 131 10.64 -0.85 8.10
C LEU A 131 12.13 -1.15 7.89
N GLY A 132 13.01 -0.70 8.78
CA GLY A 132 14.47 -0.86 8.65
C GLY A 132 15.15 0.18 7.76
N TRP A 133 14.42 1.18 7.26
CA TRP A 133 14.95 2.33 6.53
C TRP A 133 14.46 3.65 7.12
N ASP A 134 15.18 4.73 6.82
CA ASP A 134 14.85 6.07 7.28
C ASP A 134 13.70 6.69 6.47
N TRP A 135 12.78 7.34 7.17
CA TRP A 135 11.75 8.18 6.59
C TRP A 135 12.20 9.64 6.58
N TYR A 136 12.15 10.27 5.42
CA TYR A 136 12.52 11.65 5.21
C TYR A 136 11.28 12.51 5.05
N ARG A 137 11.22 13.62 5.78
CA ARG A 137 10.20 14.64 5.53
C ARG A 137 10.57 15.38 4.26
N VAL A 138 9.63 15.46 3.31
CA VAL A 138 9.86 16.02 1.97
C VAL A 138 8.81 17.09 1.63
N ASP A 139 9.12 17.91 0.63
CA ASP A 139 8.16 18.84 0.03
C ASP A 139 7.38 18.16 -1.11
N ARG A 140 6.11 18.55 -1.31
CA ARG A 140 5.28 18.01 -2.38
C ARG A 140 5.87 18.20 -3.77
N SER A 141 6.52 19.33 -4.02
CA SER A 141 7.19 19.61 -5.30
C SER A 141 8.34 18.64 -5.60
N HIS A 142 8.90 18.02 -4.58
CA HIS A 142 9.97 17.03 -4.71
C HIS A 142 9.46 15.62 -4.94
N CYS A 143 8.15 15.36 -4.98
CA CYS A 143 7.61 14.03 -5.21
C CYS A 143 6.96 13.93 -6.60
N ASP A 144 7.19 12.82 -7.32
CA ASP A 144 6.50 12.51 -8.57
C ASP A 144 5.02 12.23 -8.33
N VAL A 145 4.73 11.45 -7.30
CA VAL A 145 3.37 11.14 -6.83
C VAL A 145 3.26 11.46 -5.34
N VAL A 146 2.10 11.96 -4.92
CA VAL A 146 1.75 12.07 -3.50
C VAL A 146 0.55 11.20 -3.22
N TYR A 147 0.74 10.24 -2.32
CA TYR A 147 -0.31 9.46 -1.72
C TYR A 147 -0.79 10.20 -0.47
N ASP A 148 -1.87 10.96 -0.65
CA ASP A 148 -2.69 11.42 0.45
C ASP A 148 -3.76 10.38 0.79
N ASP A 149 -4.54 10.67 1.83
CA ASP A 149 -5.68 9.87 2.25
C ASP A 149 -6.90 10.29 1.40
N PRO A 150 -7.35 9.50 0.41
CA PRO A 150 -8.61 9.79 -0.26
C PRO A 150 -9.71 9.06 0.52
N ARG A 151 -10.37 9.72 1.48
CA ARG A 151 -11.67 9.20 1.94
C ARG A 151 -12.72 9.60 0.89
N PRO A 152 -13.44 8.63 0.33
CA PRO A 152 -14.42 7.84 1.06
C PRO A 152 -13.97 6.40 1.29
N ASP A 153 -14.54 5.74 2.31
CA ASP A 153 -14.21 4.38 2.70
C ASP A 153 -14.08 3.44 1.48
N PRO A 154 -13.06 2.57 1.43
CA PRO A 154 -13.05 1.51 0.44
C PRO A 154 -14.30 0.66 0.64
N PRO A 155 -14.99 0.23 -0.45
CA PRO A 155 -16.10 -0.69 -0.30
C PRO A 155 -15.61 -1.92 0.46
N ILE A 156 -16.40 -2.31 1.46
CA ILE A 156 -16.15 -3.53 2.22
C ILE A 156 -16.16 -4.68 1.21
N VAL A 157 -14.99 -5.26 0.95
CA VAL A 157 -14.86 -6.51 0.21
C VAL A 157 -15.24 -7.62 1.18
N VAL A 158 -16.51 -7.99 1.19
CA VAL A 158 -16.98 -9.19 1.88
C VAL A 158 -16.60 -10.37 0.99
N PRO A 159 -15.79 -11.35 1.47
CA PRO A 159 -15.64 -12.60 0.73
C PRO A 159 -17.02 -13.26 0.67
N ILE A 160 -17.62 -13.31 -0.51
CA ILE A 160 -18.85 -14.07 -0.72
C ILE A 160 -18.49 -15.55 -0.84
N GLY A 161 -19.21 -16.40 -0.10
CA GLY A 161 -19.06 -17.84 -0.21
C GLY A 161 -19.53 -18.34 -1.58
N ALA A 162 -19.11 -19.55 -1.98
CA ALA A 162 -19.50 -20.15 -3.26
C ALA A 162 -21.02 -20.21 -3.47
N GLU A 163 -21.78 -20.43 -2.39
CA GLU A 163 -23.25 -20.44 -2.42
C GLU A 163 -23.86 -19.08 -2.81
N GLN A 164 -23.25 -17.98 -2.38
CA GLN A 164 -23.70 -16.62 -2.72
C GLN A 164 -23.37 -16.27 -4.17
N VAL A 165 -22.30 -16.84 -4.75
CA VAL A 165 -21.98 -16.71 -6.18
C VAL A 165 -23.05 -17.42 -7.02
N ASP A 166 -23.45 -18.63 -6.65
CA ASP A 166 -24.48 -19.38 -7.36
C ASP A 166 -25.86 -18.69 -7.31
N GLU A 167 -26.19 -18.09 -6.17
CA GLU A 167 -27.43 -17.31 -6.00
C GLU A 167 -27.44 -16.06 -6.91
N LEU A 168 -26.32 -15.35 -7.02
CA LEU A 168 -26.16 -14.20 -7.91
C LEU A 168 -26.26 -14.59 -9.39
N LEU A 169 -25.66 -15.72 -9.78
CA LEU A 169 -25.78 -16.27 -11.13
C LEU A 169 -27.20 -16.73 -11.45
N ALA A 170 -27.91 -17.30 -10.46
CA ALA A 170 -29.32 -17.64 -10.60
C ALA A 170 -30.21 -16.38 -10.72
N ALA A 171 -29.89 -15.30 -10.01
CA ALA A 171 -30.61 -14.03 -10.11
C ALA A 171 -30.44 -13.37 -11.48
N HIS A 172 -29.22 -13.37 -12.04
CA HIS A 172 -28.94 -12.86 -13.38
C HIS A 172 -29.70 -13.63 -14.47
N ARG A 173 -29.71 -14.97 -14.38
CA ARG A 173 -30.47 -15.85 -15.30
C ARG A 173 -31.98 -15.59 -15.27
N ARG A 174 -32.52 -15.06 -14.18
CA ARG A 174 -33.94 -14.65 -14.06
C ARG A 174 -34.21 -13.23 -14.56
N GLY A 175 -33.28 -12.62 -15.30
CA GLY A 175 -33.45 -11.29 -15.89
C GLY A 175 -33.25 -10.13 -14.91
N ARG A 176 -32.72 -10.38 -13.69
CA ARG A 176 -32.33 -9.30 -12.78
C ARG A 176 -30.99 -8.72 -13.23
N SER A 177 -30.94 -7.41 -13.45
CA SER A 177 -29.73 -6.72 -13.87
C SER A 177 -28.68 -6.77 -12.75
N VAL A 178 -27.54 -7.38 -13.05
CA VAL A 178 -26.34 -7.42 -12.19
C VAL A 178 -25.26 -6.71 -12.98
N THR A 179 -24.76 -5.59 -12.47
CA THR A 179 -23.70 -4.83 -13.15
C THR A 179 -22.36 -5.42 -12.75
N TRP A 180 -21.65 -6.02 -13.72
CA TRP A 180 -20.32 -6.58 -13.52
C TRP A 180 -19.27 -5.50 -13.79
N GLN A 181 -18.46 -5.17 -12.79
CA GLN A 181 -17.22 -4.40 -12.98
C GLN A 181 -16.04 -5.33 -12.69
N THR A 182 -15.33 -5.72 -13.75
CA THR A 182 -14.12 -6.55 -13.62
C THR A 182 -12.93 -5.68 -13.26
N ALA A 183 -12.50 -5.71 -12.00
CA ALA A 183 -11.12 -5.38 -11.67
C ALA A 183 -10.23 -6.52 -12.20
N ARG A 184 -9.22 -6.21 -13.00
CA ARG A 184 -8.25 -7.24 -13.42
C ARG A 184 -7.53 -7.73 -12.17
N HIS A 185 -7.93 -8.91 -11.69
CA HIS A 185 -7.43 -9.67 -10.54
C HIS A 185 -7.95 -9.21 -9.15
N GLY A 186 -9.21 -9.55 -8.82
CA GLY A 186 -9.78 -9.38 -7.46
C GLY A 186 -11.30 -9.17 -7.45
N PRO A 187 -12.01 -9.40 -6.32
CA PRO A 187 -13.39 -9.92 -6.28
C PRO A 187 -14.48 -8.92 -6.67
N ILE A 188 -15.65 -9.49 -6.96
CA ILE A 188 -16.79 -8.91 -7.68
C ILE A 188 -17.68 -8.04 -6.75
N GLU A 189 -18.00 -6.83 -7.19
CA GLU A 189 -18.92 -5.90 -6.51
C GLU A 189 -20.37 -6.10 -7.02
N VAL A 190 -21.36 -6.10 -6.13
CA VAL A 190 -22.80 -6.10 -6.47
C VAL A 190 -23.47 -4.91 -5.80
N ARG A 191 -24.08 -4.01 -6.59
CA ARG A 191 -24.90 -2.89 -6.09
C ARG A 191 -26.37 -3.08 -6.47
N PRO A 192 -27.34 -2.89 -5.55
CA PRO A 192 -28.74 -2.80 -5.91
C PRO A 192 -29.02 -1.48 -6.64
N HIS A 193 -29.60 -1.57 -7.85
CA HIS A 193 -30.06 -0.43 -8.62
C HIS A 193 -31.42 0.06 -8.06
N PRO A 194 -31.64 1.37 -7.86
CA PRO A 194 -32.96 1.86 -7.50
C PRO A 194 -33.95 1.57 -8.64
N PRO A 195 -35.23 1.24 -8.33
CA PRO A 195 -36.22 0.95 -9.36
C PRO A 195 -36.42 2.18 -10.25
N GLY A 196 -36.00 2.06 -11.51
CA GLY A 196 -36.30 3.04 -12.55
C GLY A 196 -37.80 3.16 -12.75
N LYS A 197 -38.30 4.40 -12.80
CA LYS A 197 -39.70 4.71 -13.09
C LYS A 197 -40.04 4.20 -14.48
N THR A 198 -40.96 3.23 -14.57
CA THR A 198 -41.59 2.80 -15.81
C THR A 198 -42.28 4.00 -16.43
N THR A 199 -41.80 4.44 -17.60
CA THR A 199 -42.54 5.38 -18.44
C THR A 199 -43.45 4.52 -19.31
N GLU A 200 -44.72 4.40 -18.91
CA GLU A 200 -45.78 3.92 -19.81
C GLU A 200 -45.89 4.91 -20.97
N THR A 201 -45.59 4.46 -22.17
CA THR A 201 -46.01 5.15 -23.40
C THR A 201 -47.22 4.41 -23.94
N ARG A 202 -48.26 5.20 -24.17
CA ARG A 202 -49.62 4.84 -24.58
C ARG A 202 -49.70 4.40 -26.04
#